data_AF-A0A0J7KJ61-F1
#
_entry.id   AF-A0A0J7KJ61-F1
#
_cell.length_a   1.000
_cell.length_b   1.000
_cell.length_c   1.000
_cell.angle_alpha   90.00
_cell.angle_beta   90.00
_cell.angle_gamma   90.00
#
_symmetry.space_group_name_H-M   'P 1'
#
loop_
_entity.id
_entity.type
_entity.pdbx_description
1 polymer ?
#
loop_
_entity_poly.entity_id
_entity_poly.type
_entity_poly.pdbx_seq_one_letter_code
_entity_poly.pdbx_strand_id
1 'polypeptide(L)'
;MHVVKSYTGGVQTYPTGHNYANISRVAQATLPRLHVFSVPIRISQQEDARREQVLVVLSIMNRNLSTQTIQDLLQETTDSEPEDVDEFRADLQDEADDISDAETEVSDHNTESELSEDEEQDEVQTERQSGFFYGKNRYKWAENPPASSRTRAHNIIIHLPGIKSPALEKPNMTPIEAWSLLISSDILNSLVEYTNQKITMSSGNSTANVTYTNHVDIEEMRAFIGLMFLCGIFKSGRENVQSLWSTKVTGRPIFRTVMSLNRFLFLLSCLCFDDLSTREQRKLDDPLALISEIFHAFIANCQANYSCSEYLTVDEMLVSFRGRCKFRVYIKSKPGRYGIKIQCLCDAKTFYLFNAFIYHGKENTSREDKRSVPTRTVMKLAKPIYGTNRNITGDTTGFLPSNWSRH
;
A
#
# COMPACT_ATOMS: atom_id res chain seq x y z
N MET A 1 22.34 -5.26 6.23
CA MET A 1 20.97 -4.68 6.18
C MET A 1 20.68 -4.10 7.56
N HIS A 2 20.53 -2.78 7.70
CA HIS A 2 20.18 -2.17 9.00
C HIS A 2 18.69 -1.83 9.00
N VAL A 3 17.95 -2.47 9.91
CA VAL A 3 16.55 -2.13 10.18
C VAL A 3 16.54 -1.25 11.42
N VAL A 4 16.05 -0.02 11.28
CA VAL A 4 16.02 0.97 12.37
C VAL A 4 14.63 0.96 13.00
N LYS A 5 14.56 0.81 14.34
CA LYS A 5 13.32 0.92 15.11
C LYS A 5 12.95 2.39 15.30
N SER A 6 11.72 2.77 15.01
CA SER A 6 11.16 4.09 15.37
C SER A 6 10.25 3.96 16.59
N TYR A 7 10.58 4.68 17.67
CA TYR A 7 9.71 4.84 18.83
C TYR A 7 8.82 6.06 18.63
N THR A 8 7.51 5.88 18.57
CA THR A 8 6.54 6.98 18.76
C THR A 8 6.23 7.06 20.25
N GLY A 9 6.66 8.13 20.91
CA GLY A 9 6.47 8.34 22.34
C GLY A 9 5.00 8.36 22.74
N GLY A 10 4.64 7.53 23.72
CA GLY A 10 3.35 7.60 24.40
C GLY A 10 3.26 8.87 25.23
N VAL A 11 2.11 9.54 25.19
CA VAL A 11 1.78 10.68 26.04
C VAL A 11 1.59 10.16 27.46
N GLN A 12 2.59 10.39 28.31
CA GLN A 12 2.49 10.17 29.76
C GLN A 12 1.80 11.41 30.37
N THR A 13 0.54 11.27 30.77
CA THR A 13 -0.14 12.26 31.60
C THR A 13 0.37 12.12 33.03
N TYR A 14 1.06 13.14 33.55
CA TYR A 14 1.40 13.24 34.97
C TYR A 14 0.44 14.22 35.69
N PRO A 15 0.08 13.96 36.97
CA PRO A 15 -0.87 14.77 37.71
C PRO A 15 -0.28 16.13 38.12
N THR A 16 -1.16 17.13 38.14
CA THR A 16 -0.91 18.52 38.55
C THR A 16 -0.60 18.65 40.06
N GLY A 17 0.46 19.39 40.41
CA GLY A 17 0.76 19.76 41.80
C GLY A 17 1.96 20.71 41.98
N HIS A 18 1.68 22.00 42.04
CA HIS A 18 2.39 23.16 42.64
C HIS A 18 3.93 23.35 42.64
N ASN A 19 4.30 24.52 42.09
CA ASN A 19 5.24 25.57 42.53
C ASN A 19 6.69 25.21 42.91
N TYR A 20 7.65 25.72 42.13
CA TYR A 20 8.53 26.83 42.53
C TYR A 20 9.12 27.54 41.29
N ALA A 21 9.15 28.87 41.37
CA ALA A 21 9.60 29.78 40.34
C ALA A 21 11.10 30.07 40.42
N ASN A 22 11.67 30.42 39.26
CA ASN A 22 12.86 31.26 39.04
C ASN A 22 14.24 30.73 39.43
N ILE A 23 14.98 30.19 38.44
CA ILE A 23 16.30 30.74 38.07
C ILE A 23 16.37 30.85 36.54
N SER A 24 16.70 32.05 36.10
CA SER A 24 16.69 32.52 34.73
C SER A 24 17.91 32.10 33.90
N ARG A 25 17.69 31.97 32.59
CA ARG A 25 18.58 32.39 31.49
C ARG A 25 20.01 31.83 31.48
N VAL A 26 20.23 30.72 30.80
CA VAL A 26 21.22 30.56 29.71
C VAL A 26 20.73 29.42 28.80
N ALA A 27 20.92 29.53 27.47
CA ALA A 27 20.62 28.57 26.41
C ALA A 27 19.21 28.61 25.77
N GLN A 28 18.81 29.79 25.28
CA GLN A 28 18.06 29.86 24.02
C GLN A 28 19.06 29.76 22.86
N ALA A 29 19.22 28.56 22.30
CA ALA A 29 19.78 28.38 20.97
C ALA A 29 19.32 27.04 20.37
N THR A 30 18.42 27.16 19.39
CA THR A 30 18.26 26.28 18.21
C THR A 30 18.00 24.78 18.41
N LEU A 31 16.72 24.42 18.54
CA LEU A 31 16.12 23.26 17.87
C LEU A 31 14.77 23.71 17.28
N PRO A 32 14.56 23.67 15.95
CA PRO A 32 13.26 24.01 15.39
C PRO A 32 12.25 22.92 15.75
N ARG A 33 11.18 23.32 16.44
CA ARG A 33 9.94 22.54 16.57
C ARG A 33 9.47 22.16 15.18
N LEU A 34 9.43 20.86 14.88
CA LEU A 34 8.69 20.32 13.74
C LEU A 34 7.20 20.56 13.99
N HIS A 35 6.73 21.73 13.58
CA HIS A 35 5.32 21.93 13.27
C HIS A 35 4.98 20.99 12.11
N VAL A 36 4.01 20.11 12.34
CA VAL A 36 3.30 19.40 11.29
C VAL A 36 2.61 20.47 10.44
N PHE A 37 3.29 20.92 9.39
CA PHE A 37 2.66 21.68 8.33
C PHE A 37 1.86 20.69 7.48
N SER A 38 0.59 20.50 7.81
CA SER A 38 -0.40 20.31 6.75
C SER A 38 -0.40 21.61 5.95
N VAL A 39 0.45 21.69 4.92
CA VAL A 39 0.34 22.78 3.95
C VAL A 39 -1.02 22.61 3.28
N PRO A 40 -1.98 23.54 3.44
CA PRO A 40 -3.20 23.49 2.66
C PRO A 40 -2.78 23.65 1.20
N ILE A 41 -2.89 22.57 0.42
CA ILE A 41 -2.79 22.63 -1.04
C ILE A 41 -3.81 23.66 -1.47
N ARG A 42 -3.37 24.74 -2.13
CA ARG A 42 -4.28 25.77 -2.62
C ARG A 42 -5.29 25.09 -3.54
N ILE A 43 -6.57 25.43 -3.43
CA ILE A 43 -7.68 24.86 -4.23
C ILE A 43 -7.31 24.78 -5.72
N SER A 44 -6.61 25.80 -6.24
CA SER A 44 -6.10 25.81 -7.62
C SER A 44 -5.16 24.65 -7.97
N GLN A 45 -4.22 24.29 -7.08
CA GLN A 45 -3.31 23.17 -7.29
C GLN A 45 -4.03 21.81 -7.26
N GLN A 46 -5.13 21.71 -6.50
CA GLN A 46 -5.93 20.50 -6.45
C GLN A 46 -6.81 20.33 -7.69
N GLU A 47 -7.36 21.42 -8.22
CA GLU A 47 -8.07 21.44 -9.51
C GLU A 47 -7.15 21.09 -10.68
N ASP A 48 -5.94 21.66 -10.70
CA ASP A 48 -4.95 21.37 -11.73
C ASP A 48 -4.52 19.89 -11.71
N ALA A 49 -4.28 19.32 -10.52
CA ALA A 49 -4.00 17.88 -10.37
C ALA A 49 -5.16 16.99 -10.85
N ARG A 50 -6.42 17.38 -10.57
CA ARG A 50 -7.60 16.65 -11.07
C ARG A 50 -7.72 16.74 -12.59
N ARG A 51 -7.43 17.90 -13.19
CA ARG A 51 -7.39 18.09 -14.65
C ARG A 51 -6.37 17.18 -15.31
N GLU A 52 -5.15 17.14 -14.78
CA GLU A 52 -4.11 16.24 -15.28
C GLU A 52 -4.54 14.77 -15.21
N GLN A 53 -5.13 14.35 -14.09
CA GLN A 53 -5.66 12.98 -13.95
C GLN A 53 -6.73 12.66 -14.99
N VAL A 54 -7.69 13.57 -15.23
CA VAL A 54 -8.71 13.38 -16.27
C VAL A 54 -8.09 13.30 -17.66
N LEU A 55 -7.07 14.11 -17.96
CA LEU A 55 -6.34 14.05 -19.23
C LEU A 55 -5.64 12.70 -19.43
N VAL A 56 -5.00 12.16 -18.39
CA VAL A 56 -4.41 10.81 -18.44
C VAL A 56 -5.48 9.79 -18.77
N VAL A 57 -6.61 9.84 -18.06
CA VAL A 57 -7.70 8.88 -18.22
C VAL A 57 -8.34 8.96 -19.60
N LEU A 58 -8.51 10.16 -20.16
CA LEU A 58 -8.96 10.34 -21.54
C LEU A 58 -7.98 9.76 -22.54
N SER A 59 -6.67 9.94 -22.31
CA SER A 59 -5.63 9.33 -23.14
C SER A 59 -5.63 7.80 -23.04
N ILE A 60 -5.86 7.23 -21.85
CA ILE A 60 -6.06 5.78 -21.67
C ILE A 60 -7.22 5.30 -22.52
N MET A 61 -8.34 6.03 -22.51
CA MET A 61 -9.52 5.71 -23.34
C MET A 61 -9.34 6.03 -24.83
N ASN A 62 -8.15 6.47 -25.26
CA ASN A 62 -7.87 6.91 -26.63
C ASN A 62 -8.84 8.01 -27.12
N ARG A 63 -9.21 8.92 -26.20
CA ARG A 63 -10.15 10.03 -26.44
C ARG A 63 -9.44 11.37 -26.29
N ASN A 64 -9.65 12.24 -27.26
CA ASN A 64 -9.23 13.64 -27.19
C ASN A 64 -10.47 14.51 -26.93
N LEU A 65 -10.62 15.01 -25.71
CA LEU A 65 -11.59 16.06 -25.39
C LEU A 65 -10.91 17.42 -25.36
N SER A 66 -11.65 18.48 -25.68
CA SER A 66 -11.15 19.84 -25.53
C SER A 66 -10.96 20.20 -24.05
N THR A 67 -10.01 21.08 -23.75
CA THR A 67 -9.76 21.58 -22.39
C THR A 67 -11.02 22.18 -21.76
N GLN A 68 -11.87 22.84 -22.56
CA GLN A 68 -13.14 23.39 -22.10
C GLN A 68 -14.10 22.28 -21.63
N THR A 69 -14.23 21.21 -22.42
CA THR A 69 -15.09 20.06 -22.05
C THR A 69 -14.60 19.37 -20.78
N ILE A 70 -13.29 19.30 -20.57
CA ILE A 70 -12.71 18.72 -19.35
C ILE A 70 -13.01 19.61 -18.13
N GLN A 71 -12.93 20.93 -18.31
CA GLN A 71 -13.25 21.88 -17.25
C GLN A 71 -14.73 21.79 -16.86
N ASP A 72 -15.64 21.70 -17.84
CA ASP A 72 -17.07 21.52 -17.60
C ASP A 72 -17.35 20.21 -16.83
N LEU A 73 -16.68 19.10 -17.20
CA LEU A 73 -16.79 17.81 -16.51
C LEU A 73 -16.30 17.84 -15.05
N LEU A 74 -15.34 18.72 -14.71
CA LEU A 74 -14.77 18.84 -13.37
C LEU A 74 -15.56 19.82 -12.50
N GLN A 75 -16.14 20.87 -13.08
CA GLN A 75 -16.91 21.89 -12.37
C GLN A 75 -18.24 21.34 -11.81
N GLU A 76 -18.83 20.32 -12.44
CA GLU A 76 -20.02 19.63 -11.91
C GLU A 76 -19.79 18.88 -10.58
N THR A 77 -18.55 18.82 -10.06
CA THR A 77 -18.17 17.94 -8.94
C THR A 77 -17.74 18.65 -7.66
N THR A 78 -17.59 19.98 -7.70
CA THR A 78 -17.13 20.75 -6.52
C THR A 78 -18.25 21.11 -5.54
N ASP A 79 -19.52 20.89 -5.90
CA ASP A 79 -20.67 21.34 -5.11
C ASP A 79 -21.27 20.27 -4.18
N SER A 80 -20.63 19.10 -4.05
CA SER A 80 -21.09 18.04 -3.14
C SER A 80 -19.93 17.38 -2.40
N GLU A 81 -19.49 18.02 -1.32
CA GLU A 81 -18.84 17.30 -0.22
C GLU A 81 -19.86 16.31 0.35
N PRO A 82 -19.57 15.00 0.40
CA PRO A 82 -20.45 14.08 1.10
C PRO A 82 -20.32 14.33 2.60
N GLU A 83 -21.40 14.77 3.24
CA GLU A 83 -21.54 14.69 4.68
C GLU A 83 -21.34 13.23 5.12
N ASP A 84 -20.62 13.02 6.22
CA ASP A 84 -20.39 11.72 6.83
C ASP A 84 -21.74 11.07 7.19
N VAL A 85 -22.27 10.22 6.29
CA VAL A 85 -23.50 9.48 6.56
C VAL A 85 -23.16 8.28 7.43
N ASP A 86 -23.65 8.33 8.66
CA ASP A 86 -23.54 7.29 9.68
C ASP A 86 -23.83 5.88 9.15
N GLU A 87 -23.04 4.95 9.69
CA GLU A 87 -22.98 3.53 9.39
C GLU A 87 -24.35 2.83 9.50
N PHE A 88 -24.99 2.55 8.36
CA PHE A 88 -26.18 1.71 8.31
C PHE A 88 -25.80 0.25 8.65
N ARG A 89 -26.05 -0.16 9.88
CA ARG A 89 -26.04 -1.57 10.32
C ARG A 89 -27.18 -2.31 9.62
N ALA A 90 -26.82 -3.11 8.62
CA ALA A 90 -27.68 -4.20 8.16
C ALA A 90 -27.27 -5.46 8.93
N ASP A 91 -28.00 -5.76 10.01
CA ASP A 91 -27.98 -7.07 10.65
C ASP A 91 -28.60 -8.07 9.66
N LEU A 92 -27.76 -8.82 8.95
CA LEU A 92 -28.15 -10.04 8.28
C LEU A 92 -27.65 -11.20 9.16
N GLN A 93 -28.60 -11.91 9.76
CA GLN A 93 -28.36 -13.20 10.39
C GLN A 93 -27.91 -14.19 9.30
N ASP A 94 -26.64 -14.54 9.31
CA ASP A 94 -26.11 -15.66 8.53
C ASP A 94 -26.43 -16.96 9.28
N GLU A 95 -27.21 -17.85 8.65
CA GLU A 95 -27.30 -19.25 9.04
C GLU A 95 -25.93 -19.91 8.87
N ALA A 96 -25.52 -20.63 9.92
CA ALA A 96 -24.25 -21.32 10.01
C ALA A 96 -24.24 -22.55 9.10
N ASP A 97 -23.32 -22.57 8.14
CA ASP A 97 -22.82 -23.81 7.55
C ASP A 97 -21.29 -23.76 7.45
N ASP A 98 -20.67 -24.82 7.97
CA ASP A 98 -19.26 -25.12 8.23
C ASP A 98 -18.20 -24.28 7.48
N ILE A 99 -17.45 -23.49 8.26
CA ILE A 99 -16.13 -22.97 7.87
C ILE A 99 -15.14 -23.32 8.98
N SER A 100 -14.14 -24.13 8.63
CA SER A 100 -13.02 -24.47 9.49
C SER A 100 -12.20 -23.23 9.86
N ASP A 101 -11.93 -23.13 11.16
CA ASP A 101 -11.19 -22.08 11.86
C ASP A 101 -10.03 -21.47 11.06
N ALA A 102 -10.17 -20.20 10.70
CA ALA A 102 -9.05 -19.29 10.52
C ALA A 102 -8.96 -18.44 11.78
N GLU A 103 -7.97 -18.75 12.62
CA GLU A 103 -7.72 -18.21 13.95
C GLU A 103 -7.91 -16.68 14.05
N THR A 104 -8.67 -16.29 15.06
CA THR A 104 -8.80 -14.93 15.58
C THR A 104 -7.48 -14.50 16.22
N GLU A 105 -6.69 -13.65 15.58
CA GLU A 105 -5.62 -12.92 16.30
C GLU A 105 -6.26 -11.79 17.12
N VAL A 106 -6.55 -12.10 18.39
CA VAL A 106 -6.88 -11.10 19.42
C VAL A 106 -5.57 -10.60 20.00
N SER A 107 -5.12 -9.41 19.59
CA SER A 107 -3.98 -8.74 20.23
C SER A 107 -4.46 -7.98 21.47
N ASP A 108 -4.68 -8.69 22.57
CA ASP A 108 -4.79 -8.08 23.90
C ASP A 108 -3.50 -8.39 24.66
N HIS A 109 -2.64 -7.39 24.86
CA HIS A 109 -1.55 -7.54 25.83
C HIS A 109 -1.38 -6.30 26.69
N ASN A 110 -1.94 -6.43 27.89
CA ASN A 110 -1.65 -5.66 29.08
C ASN A 110 -0.72 -6.53 29.93
N THR A 111 0.48 -6.08 30.28
CA THR A 111 1.27 -6.71 31.36
C THR A 111 2.24 -5.70 31.95
N GLU A 112 1.87 -5.19 33.13
CA GLU A 112 2.83 -4.83 34.17
C GLU A 112 3.62 -6.08 34.56
N SER A 113 4.93 -5.98 34.69
CA SER A 113 5.73 -6.97 35.40
C SER A 113 6.82 -6.25 36.18
N GLU A 114 6.64 -6.28 37.50
CA GLU A 114 7.65 -5.97 38.49
C GLU A 114 8.79 -6.99 38.39
N LEU A 115 10.03 -6.52 38.51
CA LEU A 115 11.21 -7.38 38.64
C LEU A 115 11.84 -7.11 40.00
N SER A 116 11.86 -8.18 40.80
CA SER A 116 12.47 -8.31 42.11
C SER A 116 13.99 -8.13 42.07
N GLU A 117 14.51 -7.44 43.08
CA GLU A 117 15.93 -7.28 43.37
C GLU A 117 16.45 -8.49 44.16
N ASP A 118 17.49 -9.14 43.67
CA ASP A 118 18.32 -10.06 44.46
C ASP A 118 19.75 -9.48 44.50
N GLU A 119 20.22 -9.21 45.72
CA GLU A 119 21.58 -8.80 46.04
C GLU A 119 22.46 -10.04 46.24
N GLU A 120 23.56 -10.16 45.49
CA GLU A 120 24.73 -10.92 45.94
C GLU A 120 26.01 -10.13 45.68
N GLN A 121 26.83 -10.03 46.74
CA GLN A 121 28.12 -9.37 46.82
C GLN A 121 29.22 -10.20 46.17
N ASP A 122 30.23 -9.54 45.60
CA ASP A 122 31.62 -10.01 45.68
C ASP A 122 32.62 -8.84 45.54
N GLU A 123 33.41 -8.65 46.60
CA GLU A 123 34.70 -7.94 46.68
C GLU A 123 35.79 -8.75 45.93
N VAL A 124 36.91 -8.30 45.35
CA VAL A 124 37.74 -7.08 45.44
C VAL A 124 38.85 -7.14 44.35
N GLN A 125 39.32 -5.95 43.91
CA GLN A 125 40.64 -5.59 43.29
C GLN A 125 41.14 -6.24 41.97
N THR A 126 41.46 -5.41 40.97
CA THR A 126 42.84 -4.92 40.72
C THR A 126 42.83 -3.82 39.65
N GLU A 127 43.57 -2.74 39.91
CA GLU A 127 43.77 -1.59 39.04
C GLU A 127 44.36 -1.97 37.67
N ARG A 128 43.61 -1.64 36.61
CA ARG A 128 44.16 -1.09 35.37
C ARG A 128 43.27 0.08 35.01
N GLN A 129 43.85 1.28 34.90
CA GLN A 129 43.17 2.47 34.38
C GLN A 129 42.79 2.22 32.91
N SER A 130 41.68 1.52 32.73
CA SER A 130 40.94 1.45 31.49
C SER A 130 40.29 2.82 31.35
N GLY A 131 40.68 3.62 30.35
CA GLY A 131 40.02 4.88 29.98
C GLY A 131 38.60 4.70 29.44
N PHE A 132 37.88 3.71 29.99
CA PHE A 132 36.53 3.36 29.67
C PHE A 132 35.74 3.04 30.94
N PHE A 133 34.53 3.57 31.02
CA PHE A 133 33.54 3.33 32.06
C PHE A 133 32.43 2.46 31.51
N TYR A 134 31.79 1.65 32.36
CA TYR A 134 30.64 0.84 31.97
C TYR A 134 29.41 1.27 32.77
N GLY A 135 28.31 1.61 32.08
CA GLY A 135 27.04 1.91 32.73
C GLY A 135 26.30 0.64 33.17
N LYS A 136 25.23 0.77 33.97
CA LYS A 136 24.38 -0.36 34.43
C LYS A 136 23.88 -1.25 33.28
N ASN A 137 23.73 -0.70 32.08
CA ASN A 137 23.31 -1.42 30.87
C ASN A 137 24.49 -2.05 30.09
N ARG A 138 25.69 -2.16 30.70
CA ARG A 138 26.97 -2.55 30.08
C ARG A 138 27.40 -1.69 28.88
N TYR A 139 26.85 -0.49 28.76
CA TYR A 139 27.25 0.46 27.73
C TYR A 139 28.66 0.99 28.03
N LYS A 140 29.57 0.89 27.06
CA LYS A 140 30.98 1.29 27.19
C LYS A 140 31.12 2.79 26.85
N TRP A 141 31.52 3.58 27.84
CA TRP A 141 31.80 5.01 27.73
C TRP A 141 33.32 5.19 27.71
N ALA A 142 33.85 6.06 26.84
CA ALA A 142 35.26 6.42 26.86
C ALA A 142 35.46 7.69 27.68
N GLU A 143 36.52 7.76 28.49
CA GLU A 143 36.90 8.94 29.27
C GLU A 143 37.28 10.12 28.36
N ASN A 144 37.97 9.81 27.26
CA ASN A 144 38.31 10.78 26.25
C ASN A 144 37.40 10.59 25.02
N PRO A 145 36.86 11.68 24.43
CA PRO A 145 36.15 11.57 23.18
C PRO A 145 37.10 10.99 22.12
N PRO A 146 36.64 10.05 21.27
CA PRO A 146 37.47 9.58 20.16
C PRO A 146 37.89 10.77 19.32
N ALA A 147 39.13 10.74 18.81
CA ALA A 147 39.64 11.79 17.94
C ALA A 147 38.62 12.08 16.82
N SER A 148 38.36 13.37 16.58
CA SER A 148 37.46 13.83 15.52
C SER A 148 37.98 13.30 14.19
N SER A 149 37.45 12.16 13.79
CA SER A 149 37.70 11.52 12.52
C SER A 149 36.39 11.56 11.78
N ARG A 150 36.46 11.82 10.48
CA ARG A 150 35.27 11.72 9.63
C ARG A 150 34.76 10.30 9.76
N THR A 151 33.59 10.10 10.37
CA THR A 151 32.94 8.79 10.39
C THR A 151 32.90 8.28 8.95
N ARG A 152 33.47 7.10 8.69
CA ARG A 152 33.41 6.50 7.36
C ARG A 152 31.94 6.43 6.95
N ALA A 153 31.63 6.91 5.74
CA ALA A 153 30.33 6.66 5.14
C ALA A 153 30.20 5.14 4.98
N HIS A 154 29.38 4.54 5.84
CA HIS A 154 28.91 3.17 5.69
C HIS A 154 27.60 3.22 4.89
N ASN A 155 27.25 2.13 4.20
CA ASN A 155 26.08 2.07 3.32
C ASN A 155 26.09 3.11 2.18
N ILE A 156 27.20 3.23 1.45
CA ILE A 156 27.27 4.09 0.28
C ILE A 156 26.33 3.51 -0.78
N ILE A 157 25.32 4.29 -1.14
CA ILE A 157 24.37 3.92 -2.18
C ILE A 157 24.90 4.47 -3.49
N ILE A 158 25.29 3.54 -4.35
CA ILE A 158 25.86 3.80 -5.68
C ILE A 158 24.78 3.94 -6.77
N HIS A 159 23.52 3.62 -6.45
CA HIS A 159 22.39 3.73 -7.38
C HIS A 159 21.47 4.87 -6.97
N LEU A 160 21.52 5.97 -7.74
CA LEU A 160 20.65 7.11 -7.54
C LEU A 160 19.17 6.69 -7.69
N PRO A 161 18.26 7.25 -6.87
CA PRO A 161 16.84 7.05 -7.06
C PRO A 161 16.38 7.66 -8.37
N GLY A 162 15.45 6.98 -9.05
CA GLY A 162 14.89 7.48 -10.31
C GLY A 162 14.41 6.39 -11.25
N ILE A 163 13.94 6.81 -12.42
CA ILE A 163 13.50 5.93 -13.49
C ILE A 163 14.64 5.01 -13.95
N LYS A 164 14.29 3.76 -14.29
CA LYS A 164 15.19 2.76 -14.89
C LYS A 164 14.72 2.42 -16.31
N SER A 165 15.54 1.76 -17.13
CA SER A 165 15.03 1.18 -18.39
C SER A 165 13.99 0.11 -18.03
N PRO A 166 12.79 0.11 -18.66
CA PRO A 166 12.43 0.81 -19.90
C PRO A 166 12.07 2.31 -19.79
N ALA A 167 11.67 2.81 -18.63
CA ALA A 167 11.28 4.21 -18.43
C ALA A 167 12.34 5.25 -18.87
N LEU A 168 13.63 4.94 -18.73
CA LEU A 168 14.73 5.80 -19.19
C LEU A 168 14.76 6.06 -20.71
N GLU A 169 14.19 5.17 -21.51
CA GLU A 169 14.15 5.31 -22.97
C GLU A 169 13.17 6.41 -23.43
N LYS A 170 12.37 6.94 -22.49
CA LYS A 170 11.36 7.97 -22.73
C LYS A 170 11.64 9.21 -21.87
N PRO A 171 12.60 10.07 -22.22
CA PRO A 171 12.97 11.23 -21.40
C PRO A 171 11.83 12.26 -21.24
N ASN A 172 10.92 12.34 -22.22
CA ASN A 172 9.73 13.20 -22.20
C ASN A 172 8.46 12.36 -22.13
N MET A 173 8.41 11.42 -21.18
CA MET A 173 7.31 10.48 -21.03
C MET A 173 5.98 11.20 -20.77
N THR A 174 4.99 10.93 -21.61
CA THR A 174 3.62 11.38 -21.37
C THR A 174 2.97 10.54 -20.25
N PRO A 175 1.94 11.04 -19.55
CA PRO A 175 1.30 10.28 -18.48
C PRO A 175 0.73 8.92 -18.92
N ILE A 176 0.23 8.81 -20.15
CA ILE A 176 -0.25 7.55 -20.72
C ILE A 176 0.89 6.55 -20.93
N GLU A 177 2.07 7.02 -21.32
CA GLU A 177 3.24 6.17 -21.46
C GLU A 177 3.75 5.70 -20.11
N ALA A 178 3.70 6.56 -19.08
CA ALA A 178 4.01 6.17 -17.70
C ALA A 178 3.04 5.09 -17.21
N TRP A 179 1.74 5.25 -17.47
CA TRP A 179 0.72 4.26 -17.14
C TRP A 179 0.97 2.93 -17.88
N SER A 180 1.31 3.00 -19.17
CA SER A 180 1.56 1.81 -20.01
C SER A 180 2.81 1.03 -19.60
N LEU A 181 3.73 1.64 -18.84
CA LEU A 181 4.87 0.93 -18.26
C LEU A 181 4.47 0.06 -17.07
N LEU A 182 3.40 0.42 -16.36
CA LEU A 182 2.87 -0.33 -15.22
C LEU A 182 1.83 -1.36 -15.65
N ILE A 183 0.90 -0.93 -16.52
CA ILE A 183 -0.13 -1.76 -17.14
C ILE A 183 0.26 -1.96 -18.61
N SER A 184 1.08 -2.99 -18.85
CA SER A 184 1.62 -3.28 -20.18
C SER A 184 0.53 -3.74 -21.14
N SER A 185 0.84 -3.70 -22.44
CA SER A 185 -0.01 -4.29 -23.48
C SER A 185 -0.32 -5.76 -23.20
N ASP A 186 0.64 -6.51 -22.64
CA ASP A 186 0.48 -7.93 -22.33
C ASP A 186 -0.56 -8.13 -21.22
N ILE A 187 -0.49 -7.33 -20.15
CA ILE A 187 -1.51 -7.34 -19.09
C ILE A 187 -2.89 -7.04 -19.68
N LEU A 188 -3.01 -6.03 -20.53
CA LEU A 188 -4.30 -5.68 -21.15
C LEU A 188 -4.81 -6.77 -22.10
N ASN A 189 -3.94 -7.38 -22.89
CA ASN A 189 -4.29 -8.48 -23.78
C ASN A 189 -4.78 -9.70 -22.99
N SER A 190 -4.10 -10.06 -21.90
CA SER A 190 -4.55 -11.11 -20.98
C SER A 190 -5.93 -10.79 -20.39
N LEU A 191 -6.16 -9.55 -19.95
CA LEU A 191 -7.49 -9.13 -19.45
C LEU A 191 -8.59 -9.28 -20.51
N VAL A 192 -8.32 -8.88 -21.75
CA VAL A 192 -9.26 -9.02 -22.88
C VAL A 192 -9.56 -10.49 -23.14
N GLU A 193 -8.51 -11.31 -23.24
CA GLU A 193 -8.64 -12.75 -23.49
C GLU A 193 -9.47 -13.45 -22.40
N TYR A 194 -9.08 -13.29 -21.14
CA TYR A 194 -9.73 -13.95 -20.01
C TYR A 194 -11.18 -13.47 -19.82
N THR A 195 -11.43 -12.18 -20.04
CA THR A 195 -12.79 -11.63 -20.00
C THR A 195 -13.63 -12.22 -21.13
N ASN A 196 -13.10 -12.36 -22.35
CA ASN A 196 -13.82 -12.97 -23.47
C ASN A 196 -14.12 -14.46 -23.27
N GLN A 197 -13.20 -15.20 -22.64
CA GLN A 197 -13.49 -16.58 -22.22
C GLN A 197 -14.70 -16.63 -21.26
N LYS A 198 -14.74 -15.73 -20.27
CA LYS A 198 -15.86 -15.64 -19.31
C LYS A 198 -17.17 -15.19 -19.96
N ILE A 199 -17.11 -14.24 -20.89
CA ILE A 199 -18.27 -13.80 -21.70
C ILE A 199 -18.85 -14.98 -22.48
N THR A 200 -18.00 -15.78 -23.12
CA THR A 200 -18.42 -16.96 -23.90
C THR A 200 -19.13 -17.98 -23.03
N MET A 201 -18.58 -18.27 -21.84
CA MET A 201 -19.22 -19.18 -20.86
C MET A 201 -20.55 -18.64 -20.33
N SER A 202 -20.66 -17.32 -20.13
CA SER A 202 -21.88 -16.70 -19.61
C SER A 202 -22.98 -16.56 -20.67
N SER A 203 -22.60 -16.39 -21.94
CA SER A 203 -23.53 -16.18 -23.06
C SER A 203 -24.11 -17.48 -23.62
N GLY A 204 -23.45 -18.63 -23.40
CA GLY A 204 -23.93 -19.95 -23.84
C GLY A 204 -25.30 -20.36 -23.29
N ASN A 205 -25.81 -19.65 -22.26
CA ASN A 205 -27.11 -19.90 -21.63
C ASN A 205 -28.24 -18.97 -22.11
N SER A 206 -27.98 -18.02 -23.01
CA SER A 206 -28.98 -17.04 -23.45
C SER A 206 -29.30 -17.19 -24.94
N THR A 207 -30.59 -17.37 -25.26
CA THR A 207 -31.10 -17.51 -26.63
C THR A 207 -31.33 -16.17 -27.34
N ALA A 208 -31.21 -15.05 -26.63
CA ALA A 208 -31.35 -13.71 -27.17
C ALA A 208 -29.97 -13.15 -27.56
N ASN A 209 -29.79 -12.77 -28.82
CA ASN A 209 -28.59 -12.11 -29.30
C ASN A 209 -28.60 -10.64 -28.85
N VAL A 210 -28.16 -10.39 -27.62
CA VAL A 210 -28.15 -9.05 -27.04
C VAL A 210 -26.79 -8.41 -27.26
N THR A 211 -26.73 -7.29 -27.99
CA THR A 211 -25.47 -6.68 -28.45
C THR A 211 -24.49 -6.31 -27.33
N TYR A 212 -24.97 -6.04 -26.11
CA TYR A 212 -24.09 -5.73 -24.97
C TYR A 212 -23.35 -6.95 -24.41
N THR A 213 -23.64 -8.18 -24.88
CA THR A 213 -22.94 -9.41 -24.46
C THR A 213 -21.84 -9.84 -25.42
N ASN A 214 -21.52 -9.03 -26.44
CA ASN A 214 -20.45 -9.30 -27.38
C ASN A 214 -19.07 -9.34 -26.69
N HIS A 215 -18.09 -9.94 -27.36
CA HIS A 215 -16.69 -9.90 -26.91
C HIS A 215 -16.17 -8.46 -26.77
N VAL A 216 -15.27 -8.26 -25.81
CA VAL A 216 -14.56 -7.00 -25.57
C VAL A 216 -13.29 -6.96 -26.40
N ASP A 217 -12.94 -5.80 -26.94
CA ASP A 217 -11.66 -5.55 -27.60
C ASP A 217 -10.74 -4.69 -26.71
N ILE A 218 -9.53 -4.43 -27.20
CA ILE A 218 -8.52 -3.68 -26.44
C ILE A 218 -8.93 -2.22 -26.17
N GLU A 219 -9.63 -1.58 -27.11
CA GLU A 219 -10.07 -0.18 -26.99
C GLU A 219 -11.24 -0.09 -26.01
N GLU A 220 -12.16 -1.04 -26.05
CA GLU A 220 -13.27 -1.12 -25.11
C GLU A 220 -12.79 -1.48 -23.69
N MET A 221 -11.79 -2.35 -23.54
CA MET A 221 -11.18 -2.63 -22.23
C MET A 221 -10.50 -1.39 -21.65
N ARG A 222 -9.77 -0.63 -22.48
CA ARG A 222 -9.20 0.67 -22.09
C ARG A 222 -10.28 1.67 -21.69
N ALA A 223 -11.38 1.74 -22.45
CA ALA A 223 -12.53 2.57 -22.13
C ALA A 223 -13.16 2.19 -20.77
N PHE A 224 -13.34 0.89 -20.51
CA PHE A 224 -13.85 0.36 -19.24
C PHE A 224 -12.95 0.76 -18.06
N ILE A 225 -11.63 0.54 -18.17
CA ILE A 225 -10.66 0.93 -17.13
C ILE A 225 -10.66 2.45 -16.93
N GLY A 226 -10.77 3.23 -18.00
CA GLY A 226 -10.87 4.69 -17.93
C GLY A 226 -12.09 5.15 -17.13
N LEU A 227 -13.27 4.53 -17.35
CA LEU A 227 -14.45 4.81 -16.52
C LEU A 227 -14.25 4.46 -15.05
N MET A 228 -13.55 3.37 -14.75
CA MET A 228 -13.20 3.00 -13.36
C MET A 228 -12.30 4.06 -12.71
N PHE A 229 -11.35 4.63 -13.43
CA PHE A 229 -10.55 5.76 -12.92
C PHE A 229 -11.38 7.02 -12.75
N LEU A 230 -12.30 7.34 -13.66
CA LEU A 230 -13.21 8.48 -13.49
C LEU A 230 -14.07 8.33 -12.24
N CYS A 231 -14.57 7.14 -11.91
CA CYS A 231 -15.27 6.89 -10.65
C CYS A 231 -14.40 7.27 -9.44
N GLY A 232 -13.10 6.98 -9.49
CA GLY A 232 -12.13 7.37 -8.45
C GLY A 232 -11.92 8.88 -8.38
N ILE A 233 -11.67 9.53 -9.51
CA ILE A 233 -11.44 10.98 -9.61
C ILE A 233 -12.65 11.76 -9.08
N PHE A 234 -13.86 11.31 -9.41
CA PHE A 234 -15.11 11.91 -8.97
C PHE A 234 -15.54 11.51 -7.56
N LYS A 235 -14.76 10.68 -6.86
CA LYS A 235 -15.12 10.10 -5.55
C LYS A 235 -16.47 9.36 -5.55
N SER A 236 -16.90 8.86 -6.70
CA SER A 236 -18.18 8.18 -6.91
C SER A 236 -18.14 6.68 -6.60
N GLY A 237 -17.11 6.19 -5.89
CA GLY A 237 -16.94 4.76 -5.61
C GLY A 237 -18.04 4.14 -4.74
N ARG A 238 -18.86 4.96 -4.06
CA ARG A 238 -20.04 4.54 -3.29
C ARG A 238 -21.35 5.07 -3.89
N GLU A 239 -21.28 5.76 -5.02
CA GLU A 239 -22.45 6.31 -5.69
C GLU A 239 -23.23 5.18 -6.37
N ASN A 240 -24.54 5.33 -6.48
CA ASN A 240 -25.36 4.42 -7.24
C ASN A 240 -24.93 4.47 -8.73
N VAL A 241 -24.61 3.33 -9.34
CA VAL A 241 -24.13 3.30 -10.73
C VAL A 241 -25.17 3.83 -11.73
N GLN A 242 -26.47 3.71 -11.46
CA GLN A 242 -27.51 4.28 -12.30
C GLN A 242 -27.51 5.81 -12.27
N SER A 243 -27.15 6.46 -11.15
CA SER A 243 -27.06 7.92 -11.09
C SER A 243 -25.96 8.46 -11.98
N LEU A 244 -24.79 7.79 -12.01
CA LEU A 244 -23.68 8.13 -12.91
C LEU A 244 -24.07 8.12 -14.39
N TRP A 245 -24.92 7.18 -14.80
CA TRP A 245 -25.44 7.08 -16.17
C TRP A 245 -26.75 7.85 -16.41
N SER A 246 -27.32 8.55 -15.42
CA SER A 246 -28.61 9.24 -15.52
C SER A 246 -28.61 10.43 -16.49
N THR A 247 -29.61 10.58 -17.34
CA THR A 247 -29.76 11.79 -18.20
C THR A 247 -30.17 13.05 -17.43
N LYS A 248 -30.46 12.91 -16.13
CA LYS A 248 -30.80 14.02 -15.23
C LYS A 248 -29.53 14.69 -14.69
N VAL A 249 -29.74 15.72 -13.87
CA VAL A 249 -28.70 16.54 -13.22
C VAL A 249 -27.61 15.70 -12.51
N THR A 250 -27.96 14.52 -12.00
CA THR A 250 -27.01 13.67 -11.26
C THR A 250 -26.02 12.90 -12.13
N GLY A 251 -26.31 12.74 -13.42
CA GLY A 251 -25.51 11.86 -14.26
C GLY A 251 -24.53 12.60 -15.13
N ARG A 252 -23.42 11.92 -15.38
CA ARG A 252 -22.21 12.50 -15.95
C ARG A 252 -22.14 12.10 -17.43
N PRO A 253 -22.27 13.05 -18.39
CA PRO A 253 -22.37 12.72 -19.81
C PRO A 253 -21.24 11.81 -20.31
N ILE A 254 -20.02 11.97 -19.80
CA ILE A 254 -18.86 11.17 -20.17
C ILE A 254 -19.12 9.66 -20.05
N PHE A 255 -19.80 9.18 -19.00
CA PHE A 255 -20.07 7.76 -18.80
C PHE A 255 -20.95 7.19 -19.91
N ARG A 256 -22.05 7.87 -20.24
CA ARG A 256 -22.96 7.47 -21.33
C ARG A 256 -22.31 7.57 -22.71
N THR A 257 -21.44 8.55 -22.92
CA THR A 257 -20.73 8.72 -24.20
C THR A 257 -19.61 7.70 -24.41
N VAL A 258 -19.14 7.07 -23.33
CA VAL A 258 -18.09 6.05 -23.39
C VAL A 258 -18.70 4.67 -23.62
N MET A 259 -19.65 4.25 -22.79
CA MET A 259 -20.38 3.00 -23.00
C MET A 259 -21.76 3.04 -22.33
N SER A 260 -22.67 2.17 -22.79
CA SER A 260 -23.98 2.03 -22.14
C SER A 260 -23.87 1.45 -20.73
N LEU A 261 -24.83 1.78 -19.85
CA LEU A 261 -24.89 1.25 -18.50
C LEU A 261 -24.94 -0.29 -18.50
N ASN A 262 -25.76 -0.89 -19.38
CA ASN A 262 -25.89 -2.34 -19.48
C ASN A 262 -24.57 -3.00 -19.86
N ARG A 263 -23.81 -2.40 -20.80
CA ARG A 263 -22.48 -2.89 -21.19
C ARG A 263 -21.50 -2.77 -20.03
N PHE A 264 -21.46 -1.64 -19.33
CA PHE A 264 -20.59 -1.44 -18.18
C PHE A 264 -20.84 -2.47 -17.07
N LEU A 265 -22.10 -2.68 -16.69
CA LEU A 265 -22.49 -3.66 -15.68
C LEU A 265 -22.17 -5.10 -16.11
N PHE A 266 -22.40 -5.41 -17.38
CA PHE A 266 -22.07 -6.71 -17.94
C PHE A 266 -20.56 -6.97 -17.89
N LEU A 267 -19.73 -6.02 -18.34
CA LEU A 267 -18.27 -6.13 -18.25
C LEU A 267 -17.80 -6.22 -16.80
N LEU A 268 -18.38 -5.45 -15.88
CA LEU A 268 -18.06 -5.53 -14.44
C LEU A 268 -18.31 -6.93 -13.89
N SER A 269 -19.37 -7.61 -14.34
CA SER A 269 -19.68 -9.00 -13.94
C SER A 269 -18.77 -10.04 -14.62
N CYS A 270 -18.31 -9.75 -15.84
CA CYS A 270 -17.52 -10.66 -16.67
C CYS A 270 -16.01 -10.49 -16.54
N LEU A 271 -15.53 -9.40 -15.92
CA LEU A 271 -14.11 -9.14 -15.74
C LEU A 271 -13.40 -10.36 -15.13
N CYS A 272 -12.29 -10.74 -15.74
CA CYS A 272 -11.51 -11.93 -15.39
C CYS A 272 -10.02 -11.62 -15.48
N PHE A 273 -9.24 -12.17 -14.56
CA PHE A 273 -7.80 -11.91 -14.42
C PHE A 273 -6.95 -13.16 -14.58
N ASP A 274 -7.55 -14.27 -15.01
CA ASP A 274 -6.88 -15.53 -15.17
C ASP A 274 -7.56 -16.39 -16.24
N ASP A 275 -6.80 -17.32 -16.82
CA ASP A 275 -7.28 -18.31 -17.77
C ASP A 275 -8.21 -19.33 -17.10
N LEU A 276 -9.46 -19.37 -17.55
CA LEU A 276 -10.51 -20.24 -17.05
C LEU A 276 -10.20 -21.72 -17.30
N SER A 277 -9.49 -22.05 -18.38
CA SER A 277 -9.26 -23.42 -18.79
C SER A 277 -8.27 -24.16 -17.89
N THR A 278 -7.31 -23.43 -17.31
CA THR A 278 -6.27 -23.96 -16.42
C THR A 278 -6.53 -23.69 -14.93
N ARG A 279 -7.60 -22.95 -14.60
CA ARG A 279 -7.86 -22.45 -13.25
C ARG A 279 -7.89 -23.54 -12.18
N GLU A 280 -8.58 -24.64 -12.41
CA GLU A 280 -8.72 -25.70 -11.39
C GLU A 280 -7.39 -26.37 -11.08
N GLN A 281 -6.52 -26.55 -12.09
CA GLN A 281 -5.17 -27.06 -11.87
C GLN A 281 -4.31 -26.05 -11.08
N ARG A 282 -4.35 -24.76 -11.46
CA ARG A 282 -3.55 -23.72 -10.80
C ARG A 282 -3.94 -23.49 -9.34
N LYS A 283 -5.22 -23.64 -9.00
CA LYS A 283 -5.71 -23.54 -7.60
C LYS A 283 -5.09 -24.58 -6.65
N LEU A 284 -4.57 -25.69 -7.16
CA LEU A 284 -3.93 -26.72 -6.33
C LEU A 284 -2.61 -26.21 -5.73
N ASP A 285 -1.87 -25.42 -6.51
CA ASP A 285 -0.53 -24.94 -6.13
C ASP A 285 -0.54 -23.47 -5.70
N ASP A 286 -1.46 -22.66 -6.23
CA ASP A 286 -1.53 -21.22 -6.03
C ASP A 286 -2.89 -20.78 -5.43
N PRO A 287 -2.92 -20.42 -4.13
CA PRO A 287 -4.12 -19.87 -3.48
C PRO A 287 -4.65 -18.57 -4.12
N LEU A 288 -3.81 -17.87 -4.88
CA LEU A 288 -4.10 -16.61 -5.57
C LEU A 288 -4.30 -16.79 -7.08
N ALA A 289 -4.51 -18.02 -7.57
CA ALA A 289 -4.59 -18.34 -9.00
C ALA A 289 -5.52 -17.43 -9.81
N LEU A 290 -6.57 -16.87 -9.19
CA LEU A 290 -7.52 -15.98 -9.88
C LEU A 290 -6.95 -14.59 -10.23
N ILE A 291 -5.78 -14.21 -9.70
CA ILE A 291 -5.21 -12.86 -9.90
C ILE A 291 -3.67 -12.84 -9.97
N SER A 292 -3.01 -13.92 -9.58
CA SER A 292 -1.56 -13.99 -9.37
C SER A 292 -0.75 -13.61 -10.61
N GLU A 293 -1.15 -14.06 -11.80
CA GLU A 293 -0.48 -13.74 -13.05
C GLU A 293 -0.41 -12.22 -13.29
N ILE A 294 -1.58 -11.56 -13.29
CA ILE A 294 -1.68 -10.12 -13.51
C ILE A 294 -1.01 -9.34 -12.39
N PHE A 295 -1.16 -9.78 -11.14
CA PHE A 295 -0.54 -9.13 -9.99
C PHE A 295 0.99 -9.21 -10.05
N HIS A 296 1.55 -10.37 -10.36
CA HIS A 296 3.01 -10.54 -10.49
C HIS A 296 3.56 -9.76 -11.68
N ALA A 297 2.87 -9.73 -12.81
CA ALA A 297 3.25 -8.91 -13.96
C ALA A 297 3.30 -7.42 -13.60
N PHE A 298 2.27 -6.92 -12.89
CA PHE A 298 2.25 -5.54 -12.41
C PHE A 298 3.42 -5.23 -11.46
N ILE A 299 3.70 -6.09 -10.48
CA ILE A 299 4.83 -5.89 -9.56
C ILE A 299 6.18 -5.98 -10.26
N ALA A 300 6.34 -6.88 -11.24
CA ALA A 300 7.54 -6.94 -12.07
C ALA A 300 7.76 -5.64 -12.85
N ASN A 301 6.70 -5.08 -13.42
CA ASN A 301 6.73 -3.77 -14.07
C ASN A 301 7.12 -2.66 -13.09
N CYS A 302 6.59 -2.66 -11.87
CA CYS A 302 6.98 -1.69 -10.84
C CYS A 302 8.49 -1.74 -10.54
N GLN A 303 9.06 -2.94 -10.42
CA GLN A 303 10.48 -3.15 -10.13
C GLN A 303 11.40 -2.78 -11.30
N ALA A 304 10.97 -3.07 -12.53
CA ALA A 304 11.73 -2.80 -13.74
C ALA A 304 11.89 -1.30 -13.99
N ASN A 305 10.85 -0.51 -13.75
CA ASN A 305 10.80 0.90 -14.15
C ASN A 305 11.41 1.87 -13.13
N TYR A 306 11.78 1.43 -11.93
CA TYR A 306 12.19 2.34 -10.86
C TYR A 306 13.36 1.83 -10.00
N SER A 307 14.25 2.76 -9.64
CA SER A 307 15.31 2.60 -8.63
C SER A 307 14.88 3.34 -7.37
N CYS A 308 14.74 2.62 -6.25
CA CYS A 308 14.36 3.25 -4.98
C CYS A 308 15.40 4.24 -4.46
N SER A 309 15.00 5.07 -3.48
CA SER A 309 15.90 5.88 -2.67
C SER A 309 16.53 5.08 -1.52
N GLU A 310 17.34 5.77 -0.73
CA GLU A 310 18.13 5.21 0.35
C GLU A 310 17.32 4.56 1.46
N TYR A 311 16.06 4.96 1.59
CA TYR A 311 15.14 4.53 2.62
C TYR A 311 13.89 3.96 1.99
N LEU A 312 13.53 2.75 2.39
CA LEU A 312 12.27 2.11 2.05
C LEU A 312 11.47 1.83 3.31
N THR A 313 10.16 1.71 3.14
CA THR A 313 9.23 1.35 4.20
C THR A 313 8.50 0.07 3.84
N VAL A 314 8.44 -0.86 4.79
CA VAL A 314 7.52 -2.01 4.75
C VAL A 314 6.33 -1.69 5.61
N ASP A 315 5.13 -1.81 5.06
CA ASP A 315 3.86 -1.60 5.74
C ASP A 315 2.76 -2.42 5.06
N GLU A 316 1.61 -2.57 5.73
CA GLU A 316 0.43 -3.22 5.17
C GLU A 316 -0.61 -2.25 4.61
N MET A 317 -1.13 -2.61 3.45
CA MET A 317 -2.34 -2.04 2.85
C MET A 317 -3.51 -3.01 3.04
N LEU A 318 -4.66 -2.49 3.48
CA LEU A 318 -5.89 -3.29 3.62
C LEU A 318 -6.92 -2.85 2.57
N VAL A 319 -7.14 -3.68 1.57
CA VAL A 319 -8.19 -3.46 0.57
C VAL A 319 -9.51 -3.94 1.16
N SER A 320 -10.38 -3.00 1.53
CA SER A 320 -11.65 -3.32 2.20
C SER A 320 -12.52 -4.25 1.36
N PHE A 321 -12.88 -5.39 1.92
CA PHE A 321 -13.67 -6.42 1.26
C PHE A 321 -14.44 -7.25 2.27
N ARG A 322 -15.77 -7.35 2.08
CA ARG A 322 -16.67 -8.10 2.97
C ARG A 322 -17.25 -9.37 2.35
N GLY A 323 -16.97 -9.64 1.08
CA GLY A 323 -17.41 -10.89 0.44
C GLY A 323 -16.70 -12.13 0.99
N ARG A 324 -17.11 -13.30 0.49
CA ARG A 324 -16.48 -14.58 0.82
C ARG A 324 -15.12 -14.69 0.13
N CYS A 325 -14.06 -14.73 0.92
CA CYS A 325 -12.70 -14.92 0.45
C CYS A 325 -11.90 -15.66 1.52
N LYS A 326 -11.19 -16.72 1.14
CA LYS A 326 -10.46 -17.61 2.07
C LYS A 326 -9.36 -16.89 2.86
N PHE A 327 -8.86 -15.78 2.34
CA PHE A 327 -7.77 -15.01 2.92
C PHE A 327 -8.16 -13.58 3.31
N ARG A 328 -9.46 -13.36 3.54
CA ARG A 328 -9.93 -12.12 4.16
C ARG A 328 -9.41 -12.05 5.59
N VAL A 329 -8.82 -10.92 5.97
CA VAL A 329 -8.36 -10.66 7.33
C VAL A 329 -9.23 -9.62 8.02
N TYR A 330 -9.22 -9.64 9.35
CA TYR A 330 -9.77 -8.60 10.20
C TYR A 330 -8.64 -7.83 10.89
N ILE A 331 -8.62 -6.50 10.76
CA ILE A 331 -7.67 -5.60 11.41
C ILE A 331 -8.45 -4.51 12.15
N LYS A 332 -8.54 -4.63 13.48
CA LYS A 332 -9.33 -3.76 14.35
C LYS A 332 -9.01 -2.27 14.20
N SER A 333 -7.75 -1.94 13.94
CA SER A 333 -7.24 -0.55 13.88
C SER A 333 -7.51 0.16 12.55
N LYS A 334 -7.90 -0.54 11.47
CA LYS A 334 -8.12 0.08 10.15
C LYS A 334 -9.62 0.41 9.96
N PRO A 335 -9.97 1.53 9.28
CA PRO A 335 -11.36 1.96 9.12
C PRO A 335 -12.23 0.92 8.40
N GLY A 336 -11.68 0.26 7.38
CA GLY A 336 -12.30 -0.89 6.73
C GLY A 336 -11.81 -2.20 7.33
N ARG A 337 -12.26 -2.52 8.56
CA ARG A 337 -11.69 -3.59 9.40
C ARG A 337 -11.56 -4.95 8.71
N TYR A 338 -12.43 -5.27 7.75
CA TYR A 338 -12.36 -6.52 6.96
C TYR A 338 -11.84 -6.25 5.56
N GLY A 339 -10.87 -7.04 5.11
CA GLY A 339 -10.33 -6.88 3.76
C GLY A 339 -9.26 -7.87 3.37
N ILE A 340 -8.70 -7.65 2.19
CA ILE A 340 -7.54 -8.37 1.67
C ILE A 340 -6.30 -7.59 2.08
N LYS A 341 -5.41 -8.23 2.84
CA LYS A 341 -4.15 -7.63 3.28
C LYS A 341 -3.09 -7.78 2.19
N ILE A 342 -2.45 -6.68 1.83
CA ILE A 342 -1.32 -6.62 0.89
C ILE A 342 -0.13 -6.05 1.64
N GLN A 343 0.97 -6.79 1.66
CA GLN A 343 2.22 -6.33 2.24
C GLN A 343 2.99 -5.55 1.17
N CYS A 344 3.39 -4.33 1.47
CA CYS A 344 3.97 -3.39 0.51
C CYS A 344 5.39 -2.99 0.92
N LEU A 345 6.27 -2.82 -0.06
CA LEU A 345 7.57 -2.18 0.08
C LEU A 345 7.57 -0.93 -0.80
N CYS A 346 7.61 0.22 -0.15
CA CYS A 346 7.54 1.52 -0.81
C CYS A 346 8.84 2.30 -0.62
N ASP A 347 9.17 3.13 -1.59
CA ASP A 347 10.21 4.14 -1.44
C ASP A 347 9.73 5.24 -0.47
N ALA A 348 10.48 5.50 0.60
CA ALA A 348 10.10 6.48 1.62
C ALA A 348 10.11 7.92 1.08
N LYS A 349 10.90 8.20 0.04
CA LYS A 349 11.06 9.56 -0.50
C LYS A 349 9.98 9.92 -1.52
N THR A 350 9.62 8.97 -2.38
CA THR A 350 8.71 9.20 -3.52
C THR A 350 7.36 8.52 -3.37
N PHE A 351 7.18 7.72 -2.31
CA PHE A 351 5.99 6.90 -2.06
C PHE A 351 5.72 5.86 -3.16
N TYR A 352 6.71 5.57 -4.01
CA TYR A 352 6.59 4.61 -5.09
C TYR A 352 6.48 3.18 -4.56
N LEU A 353 5.46 2.44 -4.99
CA LEU A 353 5.30 1.03 -4.69
C LEU A 353 6.32 0.22 -5.48
N PHE A 354 7.33 -0.31 -4.81
CA PHE A 354 8.41 -1.05 -5.47
C PHE A 354 8.15 -2.55 -5.50
N ASN A 355 7.67 -3.14 -4.41
CA ASN A 355 7.34 -4.56 -4.33
C ASN A 355 6.11 -4.78 -3.46
N ALA A 356 5.34 -5.83 -3.72
CA ALA A 356 4.21 -6.20 -2.88
C ALA A 356 3.86 -7.68 -3.01
N PHE A 357 3.17 -8.23 -2.03
CA PHE A 357 2.49 -9.51 -2.15
C PHE A 357 1.18 -9.53 -1.38
N ILE A 358 0.20 -10.30 -1.87
CA ILE A 358 -1.08 -10.50 -1.19
C ILE A 358 -0.89 -11.53 -0.08
N TYR A 359 -1.26 -11.17 1.15
CA TYR A 359 -1.26 -12.11 2.26
C TYR A 359 -2.44 -13.07 2.11
N HIS A 360 -2.14 -14.36 2.03
CA HIS A 360 -3.16 -15.40 1.84
C HIS A 360 -3.22 -16.44 2.98
N GLY A 361 -2.83 -16.04 4.19
CA GLY A 361 -2.80 -16.89 5.39
C GLY A 361 -1.40 -17.41 5.73
N LYS A 362 -1.34 -18.41 6.62
CA LYS A 362 -0.08 -19.02 7.06
C LYS A 362 0.51 -19.85 5.91
N GLU A 363 1.69 -19.44 5.41
CA GLU A 363 2.47 -20.27 4.49
C GLU A 363 3.01 -21.51 5.22
N ASN A 364 2.94 -22.68 4.58
CA ASN A 364 3.59 -23.91 5.04
C ASN A 364 5.12 -23.71 5.03
N THR A 365 5.61 -23.16 6.13
CA THR A 365 7.03 -22.83 6.28
C THR A 365 7.80 -24.12 6.52
N SER A 366 8.94 -24.29 5.85
CA SER A 366 9.84 -25.39 6.16
C SER A 366 10.18 -25.35 7.65
N ARG A 367 10.29 -26.53 8.29
CA ARG A 367 10.65 -26.63 9.72
C ARG A 367 12.01 -26.01 10.05
N GLU A 368 12.78 -25.66 9.03
CA GLU A 368 14.13 -25.13 9.11
C GLU A 368 14.17 -23.61 9.31
N ASP A 369 13.20 -22.85 8.78
CA ASP A 369 13.15 -21.40 8.96
C ASP A 369 12.38 -21.02 10.24
N LYS A 370 13.13 -20.80 11.32
CA LYS A 370 12.61 -20.40 12.65
C LYS A 370 12.34 -18.89 12.79
N ARG A 371 12.44 -18.10 11.73
CA ARG A 371 12.26 -16.64 11.80
C ARG A 371 10.79 -16.26 12.00
N SER A 372 10.56 -15.13 12.69
CA SER A 372 9.21 -14.58 12.89
C SER A 372 8.54 -14.25 11.55
N VAL A 373 7.20 -14.32 11.51
CA VAL A 373 6.40 -13.98 10.31
C VAL A 373 6.75 -12.58 9.76
N PRO A 374 6.91 -11.54 10.61
CA PRO A 374 7.30 -10.22 10.12
C PRO A 374 8.72 -10.19 9.54
N THR A 375 9.67 -10.90 10.14
CA THR A 375 11.03 -11.03 9.58
C THR A 375 10.98 -11.66 8.18
N ARG A 376 10.20 -12.73 8.01
CA ARG A 376 10.04 -13.40 6.71
C ARG A 376 9.34 -12.50 5.69
N THR A 377 8.36 -11.71 6.12
CA THR A 377 7.67 -10.72 5.29
C THR A 377 8.66 -9.68 4.75
N VAL A 378 9.46 -9.07 5.62
CA VAL A 378 10.49 -8.10 5.22
C VAL A 378 11.50 -8.75 4.26
N MET A 379 11.97 -9.96 4.56
CA MET A 379 12.91 -10.68 3.71
C MET A 379 12.32 -10.96 2.31
N LYS A 380 11.07 -11.42 2.24
CA LYS A 380 10.35 -11.69 0.98
C LYS A 380 10.23 -10.42 0.13
N LEU A 381 9.83 -9.30 0.74
CA LEU A 381 9.70 -8.02 0.06
C LEU A 381 11.04 -7.42 -0.37
N ALA A 382 12.06 -7.53 0.48
CA ALA A 382 13.37 -6.91 0.27
C ALA A 382 14.26 -7.68 -0.71
N LYS A 383 13.91 -8.91 -1.09
CA LYS A 383 14.70 -9.77 -1.99
C LYS A 383 15.23 -9.03 -3.24
N PRO A 384 14.46 -8.18 -3.95
CA PRO A 384 14.97 -7.50 -5.15
C PRO A 384 16.01 -6.40 -4.88
N ILE A 385 16.21 -5.99 -3.62
CA ILE A 385 17.16 -4.94 -3.22
C ILE A 385 18.29 -5.47 -2.32
N TYR A 386 18.48 -6.78 -2.24
CA TYR A 386 19.61 -7.36 -1.52
C TYR A 386 20.95 -6.88 -2.08
N GLY A 387 21.91 -6.62 -1.19
CA GLY A 387 23.24 -6.13 -1.58
C GLY A 387 23.31 -4.67 -2.03
N THR A 388 22.19 -3.91 -2.00
CA THR A 388 22.16 -2.51 -2.45
C THR A 388 22.48 -1.48 -1.35
N ASN A 389 22.72 -1.95 -0.12
CA ASN A 389 22.97 -1.12 1.06
C ASN A 389 21.85 -0.12 1.42
N ARG A 390 20.61 -0.38 0.98
CA ARG A 390 19.44 0.42 1.35
C ARG A 390 18.94 0.10 2.75
N ASN A 391 18.38 1.09 3.41
CA ASN A 391 17.73 0.94 4.71
C ASN A 391 16.25 0.62 4.52
N ILE A 392 15.73 -0.26 5.35
CA ILE A 392 14.30 -0.59 5.38
C ILE A 392 13.79 -0.29 6.79
N THR A 393 12.73 0.49 6.86
CA THR A 393 11.97 0.77 8.09
C THR A 393 10.68 -0.05 8.05
N GLY A 394 10.29 -0.63 9.16
CA GLY A 394 9.00 -1.32 9.32
C GLY A 394 8.44 -1.00 10.70
N ASP A 395 7.12 -1.16 10.87
CA ASP A 395 6.46 -0.92 12.15
C ASP A 395 6.84 -1.97 13.19
N THR A 396 6.69 -1.67 14.49
CA THR A 396 7.32 -2.48 15.55
C THR A 396 6.45 -3.64 16.03
N THR A 397 5.25 -3.84 15.51
CA THR A 397 4.25 -4.78 16.06
C THR A 397 4.53 -6.26 15.78
N GLY A 398 5.80 -6.60 15.54
CA GLY A 398 6.31 -7.97 15.41
C GLY A 398 7.63 -8.07 14.63
N PHE A 399 8.18 -6.94 14.18
CA PHE A 399 9.15 -6.91 13.09
C PHE A 399 10.59 -7.28 13.41
N LEU A 400 11.05 -7.27 14.67
CA LEU A 400 12.48 -7.51 14.93
C LEU A 400 12.78 -8.21 16.27
N PRO A 401 13.33 -9.44 16.25
CA PRO A 401 14.12 -9.90 17.39
C PRO A 401 15.35 -9.00 17.57
N SER A 402 15.73 -8.78 18.83
CA SER A 402 16.77 -7.86 19.32
C SER A 402 18.22 -8.10 18.81
N ASN A 403 18.46 -9.09 17.94
CA ASN A 403 19.80 -9.57 17.59
C ASN A 403 20.22 -9.39 16.11
N TRP A 404 19.70 -8.38 15.41
CA TRP A 404 20.01 -8.11 13.99
C TRP A 404 21.23 -7.20 13.74
N SER A 405 22.28 -7.31 14.57
CA SER A 405 23.55 -6.58 14.39
C SER A 405 24.74 -7.46 13.98
N ARG A 406 24.50 -8.74 13.69
CA ARG A 406 25.53 -9.66 13.20
C ARG A 406 24.97 -10.51 12.07
N HIS A 407 25.03 -10.04 10.83
CA HIS A 407 25.24 -10.80 9.59
C HIS A 407 25.25 -9.88 8.38
#